data_AF-A0A0M2PLC6-F1
#
_entry.id   AF-A0A0M2PLC6-F1
#
_cell.length_a   1.000
_cell.length_b   1.000
_cell.length_c   1.000
_cell.angle_alpha   90.00
_cell.angle_beta   90.00
_cell.angle_gamma   90.00
#
_symmetry.space_group_name_H-M   'P 1'
#
loop_
_entity.id
_entity.type
_entity.pdbx_description
1 polymer ?
#
loop_
_entity_poly.entity_id
_entity_poly.type
_entity_poly.pdbx_seq_one_letter_code
_entity_poly.pdbx_strand_id
1 'polypeptide(L)'
;MKLDSSSKLKPAFYSTLTFAGIFFVAGVIESPSNILGSIMYIQVFLLYGGIGNFVYGIPVSLLSDYLSSKLPKFRFILAGLIHLFFGVLTVFIIHGLAYFAMVAAFLFFLFDEWQKRKNNSISKKWVSINVFILLCLSVGMGALIPLIVSSTEEKTNNIYLIPEGYEGTIITLYNVANHPQLKKEGEYTIIPVEATNLEALKDTEIYQYGIAITSTPEQNDGVINDQYYYVDSEGKRTPIEETCISIGSYGAFTGESEKEVGYQSLQVTNSECGEDFMLDGKEIYSIQKDEVLKYLSTASLE
;
A
#
# COMPACT_ATOMS: atom_id res chain seq x y z
N MET A 1 6.81 -35.70 23.27
CA MET A 1 6.22 -34.47 23.86
C MET A 1 4.84 -34.30 23.23
N LYS A 2 3.75 -34.35 24.01
CA LYS A 2 2.39 -34.06 23.49
C LYS A 2 2.32 -32.55 23.28
N LEU A 3 2.14 -32.11 22.04
CA LEU A 3 1.83 -30.73 21.72
C LEU A 3 0.39 -30.48 22.16
N ASP A 4 0.20 -29.61 23.15
CA ASP A 4 -1.11 -29.26 23.69
C ASP A 4 -1.48 -27.84 23.26
N SER A 5 -2.37 -27.73 22.27
CA SER A 5 -2.86 -26.44 21.77
C SER A 5 -3.67 -25.67 22.81
N SER A 6 -4.31 -26.35 23.78
CA SER A 6 -5.11 -25.68 24.81
C SER A 6 -4.25 -24.80 25.73
N SER A 7 -2.99 -25.18 25.92
CA SER A 7 -2.01 -24.39 26.68
C SER A 7 -1.69 -23.02 26.03
N LYS A 8 -1.97 -22.87 24.73
CA LYS A 8 -1.66 -21.67 23.91
C LYS A 8 -2.79 -20.65 23.84
N LEU A 9 -3.99 -21.00 24.32
CA LEU A 9 -5.14 -20.10 24.32
C LEU A 9 -4.95 -18.90 25.27
N LYS A 10 -4.34 -19.11 26.44
CA LYS A 10 -4.09 -18.03 27.41
C LYS A 10 -3.05 -17.02 26.88
N PRO A 11 -1.88 -17.44 26.35
CA PRO A 11 -0.95 -16.53 25.71
C PRO A 11 -1.58 -15.75 24.55
N ALA A 12 -2.36 -16.43 23.70
CA ALA A 12 -3.08 -15.79 22.60
C ALA A 12 -4.01 -14.68 23.13
N PHE A 13 -4.84 -14.98 24.12
CA PHE A 13 -5.77 -14.02 24.70
C PHE A 13 -5.05 -12.81 25.33
N TYR A 14 -4.05 -13.06 26.19
CA TYR A 14 -3.34 -11.97 26.88
C TYR A 14 -2.49 -11.13 25.92
N SER A 15 -1.86 -11.74 24.92
CA SER A 15 -1.12 -11.00 23.90
C SER A 15 -2.05 -10.14 23.05
N THR A 16 -3.22 -10.62 22.65
CA THR A 16 -4.22 -9.83 21.92
C THR A 16 -4.70 -8.63 22.74
N LEU A 17 -5.05 -8.83 24.01
CA LEU A 17 -5.54 -7.75 24.86
C LEU A 17 -4.45 -6.70 25.13
N THR A 18 -3.21 -7.15 25.35
CA THR A 18 -2.07 -6.27 25.59
C THR A 18 -1.70 -5.49 24.34
N PHE A 19 -1.69 -6.15 23.19
CA PHE A 19 -1.46 -5.53 21.89
C PHE A 19 -2.47 -4.41 21.63
N ALA A 20 -3.77 -4.70 21.75
CA ALA A 20 -4.82 -3.69 21.60
C ALA A 20 -4.71 -2.56 22.64
N GLY A 21 -4.37 -2.89 23.89
CA GLY A 21 -4.16 -1.91 24.96
C GLY A 21 -3.02 -0.94 24.68
N ILE A 22 -1.89 -1.42 24.15
CA ILE A 22 -0.74 -0.58 23.77
C ILE A 22 -1.16 0.45 22.72
N PHE A 23 -1.85 0.01 21.66
CA PHE A 23 -2.26 0.91 20.58
C PHE A 23 -3.40 1.84 20.97
N PHE A 24 -4.28 1.41 21.87
CA PHE A 24 -5.27 2.32 22.47
C PHE A 24 -4.61 3.45 23.25
N VAL A 25 -3.63 3.14 24.11
CA VAL A 25 -2.90 4.16 24.87
C VAL A 25 -2.13 5.09 23.93
N ALA A 26 -1.47 4.55 22.90
CA ALA A 26 -0.79 5.35 21.89
C ALA A 26 -1.74 6.33 21.18
N GLY A 27 -2.91 5.85 20.73
CA GLY A 27 -3.92 6.69 20.08
C GLY A 27 -4.46 7.80 20.98
N VAL A 28 -4.69 7.52 22.27
CA VAL A 28 -5.11 8.54 23.24
C VAL A 28 -4.02 9.60 23.47
N ILE A 29 -2.75 9.21 23.48
CA ILE A 29 -1.62 10.15 23.63
C ILE A 29 -1.49 11.03 22.38
N GLU A 30 -1.63 10.45 21.19
CA GLU A 30 -1.49 11.15 19.92
C GLU A 30 -2.66 12.10 19.64
N SER A 31 -3.88 11.71 20.04
CA SER A 31 -5.09 12.51 19.82
C SER A 31 -5.93 12.64 21.09
N PRO A 32 -5.50 13.42 22.10
CA PRO A 32 -6.18 13.52 23.41
C PRO A 32 -7.62 14.03 23.32
N SER A 33 -7.94 14.85 22.31
CA SER A 33 -9.29 15.37 22.07
C SER A 33 -10.22 14.38 21.35
N ASN A 34 -9.69 13.28 20.78
CA ASN A 34 -10.45 12.29 19.99
C ASN A 34 -10.45 10.90 20.66
N ILE A 35 -10.94 10.85 21.90
CA ILE A 35 -11.05 9.60 22.66
C ILE A 35 -12.01 8.63 21.97
N LEU A 36 -13.11 9.13 21.38
CA LEU A 36 -14.08 8.28 20.68
C LEU A 36 -13.45 7.58 19.48
N GLY A 37 -12.64 8.28 18.68
CA GLY A 37 -11.85 7.67 17.61
C GLY A 37 -10.91 6.59 18.13
N SER A 38 -10.20 6.86 19.24
CA SER A 38 -9.31 5.88 19.88
C SER A 38 -10.05 4.61 20.34
N ILE A 39 -11.28 4.74 20.83
CA ILE A 39 -12.15 3.60 21.19
C ILE A 39 -12.57 2.82 19.93
N MET A 40 -12.79 3.46 18.79
CA MET A 40 -13.09 2.73 17.55
C MET A 40 -11.86 1.94 17.07
N TYR A 41 -10.66 2.54 17.15
CA TYR A 41 -9.42 1.88 16.74
C TYR A 41 -9.09 0.64 17.60
N ILE A 42 -9.43 0.61 18.89
CA ILE A 42 -9.14 -0.56 19.73
C ILE A 42 -9.81 -1.84 19.19
N GLN A 43 -10.99 -1.71 18.56
CA GLN A 43 -11.72 -2.84 17.99
C GLN A 43 -10.94 -3.45 16.82
N VAL A 44 -10.35 -2.60 15.98
CA VAL A 44 -9.50 -3.01 14.86
C VAL A 44 -8.29 -3.79 15.38
N PHE A 45 -7.59 -3.29 16.39
CA PHE A 45 -6.42 -3.98 16.97
C PHE A 45 -6.80 -5.27 17.73
N LEU A 46 -7.99 -5.33 18.35
CA LEU A 46 -8.50 -6.55 18.97
C LEU A 46 -8.80 -7.63 17.93
N LEU A 47 -9.44 -7.27 16.80
CA LEU A 47 -9.72 -8.20 15.72
C LEU A 47 -8.43 -8.66 15.04
N TYR A 48 -7.56 -7.72 14.67
CA TYR A 48 -6.29 -8.01 14.02
C TYR A 48 -5.37 -8.86 14.90
N GLY A 49 -5.15 -8.43 16.14
CA GLY A 49 -4.37 -9.19 17.11
C GLY A 49 -5.03 -10.51 17.49
N GLY A 50 -6.36 -10.60 17.49
CA GLY A 50 -7.12 -11.82 17.73
C GLY A 50 -6.89 -12.85 16.64
N ILE A 51 -7.18 -12.50 15.38
CA ILE A 51 -6.97 -13.37 14.23
C ILE A 51 -5.48 -13.76 14.15
N GLY A 52 -4.58 -12.78 14.24
CA GLY A 52 -3.13 -13.02 14.20
C GLY A 52 -2.67 -14.00 15.27
N ASN A 53 -3.03 -13.79 16.54
CA ASN A 53 -2.54 -14.65 17.62
C ASN A 53 -3.20 -16.03 17.64
N PHE A 54 -4.52 -16.13 17.41
CA PHE A 54 -5.24 -17.40 17.50
C PHE A 54 -5.07 -18.27 16.25
N VAL A 55 -5.11 -17.68 15.06
CA VAL A 55 -5.02 -18.43 13.80
C VAL A 55 -3.57 -18.68 13.40
N TYR A 56 -2.69 -17.69 13.58
CA TYR A 56 -1.30 -17.77 13.12
C TYR A 56 -0.29 -17.99 14.27
N GLY A 57 -0.44 -17.27 15.38
CA GLY A 57 0.45 -17.34 16.54
C GLY A 57 0.47 -18.71 17.22
N ILE A 58 -0.68 -19.36 17.39
CA ILE A 58 -0.76 -20.71 17.99
C ILE A 58 0.04 -21.74 17.17
N PRO A 59 -0.17 -21.92 15.85
CA PRO A 59 0.66 -22.80 15.03
C PRO A 59 2.15 -22.49 15.11
N VAL A 60 2.54 -21.21 15.02
CA VAL A 60 3.95 -20.78 15.13
C VAL A 60 4.53 -21.16 16.49
N SER A 61 3.78 -20.98 17.58
CA SER A 61 4.21 -21.35 18.93
C SER A 61 4.38 -22.86 19.11
N LEU A 62 3.50 -23.67 18.53
CA LEU A 62 3.64 -25.14 18.54
C LEU A 62 4.87 -25.61 17.75
N LEU A 63 5.11 -25.01 16.58
CA LEU A 63 6.32 -25.24 15.79
C LEU A 63 7.58 -24.82 16.54
N SER A 64 7.54 -23.65 17.17
CA SER A 64 8.61 -23.13 18.03
C SER A 64 8.92 -24.09 19.18
N ASP A 65 7.91 -24.65 19.85
CA ASP A 65 8.11 -25.64 20.90
C ASP A 65 8.73 -26.94 20.38
N TYR A 66 8.25 -27.43 19.23
CA TYR A 66 8.81 -28.61 18.59
C TYR A 66 10.29 -28.44 18.24
N LEU A 67 10.66 -27.32 17.59
CA LEU A 67 12.03 -27.06 17.18
C LEU A 67 12.95 -26.76 18.37
N SER A 68 12.50 -25.92 19.31
CA SER A 68 13.30 -25.51 20.46
C SER A 68 13.51 -26.63 21.49
N SER A 69 12.62 -27.63 21.54
CA SER A 69 12.77 -28.80 22.41
C SER A 69 14.04 -29.61 22.15
N LYS A 70 14.59 -29.53 20.92
CA LYS A 70 15.84 -30.22 20.53
C LYS A 70 17.10 -29.54 21.09
N LEU A 71 17.00 -28.29 21.53
CA LEU A 71 18.12 -27.47 21.98
C LEU A 71 17.82 -26.82 23.34
N PRO A 72 17.74 -27.59 24.43
CA PRO A 72 17.26 -27.11 25.73
C PRO A 72 18.06 -25.93 26.31
N LYS A 73 19.38 -25.86 26.03
CA LYS A 73 20.26 -24.77 26.47
C LYS A 73 19.90 -23.42 25.82
N PHE A 74 19.43 -23.44 24.57
CA PHE A 74 19.11 -22.24 23.78
C PHE A 74 17.62 -22.09 23.53
N ARG A 75 16.78 -22.90 24.19
CA ARG A 75 15.34 -23.01 23.93
C ARG A 75 14.64 -21.65 23.90
N PHE A 76 14.93 -20.79 24.86
CA PHE A 76 14.30 -19.48 24.99
C PHE A 76 14.64 -18.54 23.82
N ILE A 77 15.93 -18.43 23.48
CA ILE A 77 16.38 -17.57 22.36
C ILE A 77 15.85 -18.10 21.04
N LEU A 78 15.96 -19.41 20.81
CA LEU A 78 15.48 -20.04 19.58
C LEU A 78 13.97 -19.86 19.41
N ALA A 79 13.19 -20.04 20.48
CA ALA A 79 11.75 -19.79 20.44
C ALA A 79 11.43 -18.33 20.09
N GLY A 80 12.16 -17.36 20.67
CA GLY A 80 12.01 -15.94 20.35
C GLY A 80 12.35 -15.62 18.90
N LEU A 81 13.46 -16.15 18.39
CA LEU A 81 13.87 -15.97 16.99
C LEU A 81 12.85 -16.56 16.00
N ILE A 82 12.24 -17.71 16.32
CA ILE A 82 11.19 -18.30 15.49
C ILE A 82 9.97 -17.37 15.42
N HIS A 83 9.50 -16.85 16.56
CA HIS A 83 8.36 -15.92 16.56
C HIS A 83 8.67 -14.61 15.82
N LEU A 84 9.86 -14.03 16.02
CA LEU A 84 10.28 -12.83 15.29
C LEU A 84 10.40 -13.08 13.78
N PHE A 85 10.97 -14.23 13.39
CA PHE A 85 11.08 -14.63 11.98
C PHE A 85 9.69 -14.74 11.33
N PHE A 86 8.76 -15.49 11.93
CA PHE A 86 7.41 -15.62 11.41
C PHE A 86 6.61 -14.31 11.48
N GLY A 87 6.90 -13.44 12.46
CA GLY A 87 6.35 -12.09 12.52
C GLY A 87 6.78 -11.24 11.32
N VAL A 88 8.07 -11.21 10.99
CA VAL A 88 8.60 -10.47 9.82
C VAL A 88 8.19 -11.11 8.50
N LEU A 89 8.08 -12.44 8.44
CA LEU A 89 7.65 -13.15 7.23
C LEU A 89 6.27 -12.70 6.73
N THR A 90 5.42 -12.15 7.62
CA THR A 90 4.13 -11.59 7.21
C THR A 90 4.24 -10.39 6.26
N VAL A 91 5.40 -9.74 6.12
CA VAL A 91 5.62 -8.61 5.20
C VAL A 91 5.23 -8.92 3.76
N PHE A 92 5.41 -10.17 3.33
CA PHE A 92 5.03 -10.64 1.98
C PHE A 92 3.52 -10.86 1.79
N ILE A 93 2.73 -10.76 2.86
CA ILE A 93 1.28 -11.00 2.84
C ILE A 93 0.53 -9.70 3.16
N ILE A 94 0.95 -8.99 4.21
CA ILE A 94 0.22 -7.85 4.77
C ILE A 94 1.00 -6.52 4.70
N HIS A 95 2.14 -6.50 3.99
CA HIS A 95 2.92 -5.31 3.66
C HIS A 95 3.14 -4.39 4.86
N GLY A 96 2.68 -3.14 4.79
CA GLY A 96 2.85 -2.12 5.85
C GLY A 96 2.32 -2.53 7.22
N LEU A 97 1.41 -3.52 7.31
CA LEU A 97 0.89 -4.01 8.59
C LEU A 97 1.81 -5.02 9.29
N ALA A 98 2.90 -5.44 8.64
CA ALA A 98 3.82 -6.45 9.18
C ALA A 98 4.53 -5.98 10.46
N TYR A 99 4.73 -4.67 10.62
CA TYR A 99 5.25 -4.10 11.87
C TYR A 99 4.38 -4.48 13.07
N PHE A 100 3.04 -4.37 12.92
CA PHE A 100 2.09 -4.74 13.95
C PHE A 100 2.09 -6.26 14.22
N ALA A 101 2.22 -7.08 13.18
CA ALA A 101 2.31 -8.53 13.33
C ALA A 101 3.57 -8.96 14.08
N MET A 102 4.71 -8.29 13.85
CA MET A 102 5.94 -8.53 14.59
C MET A 102 5.78 -8.20 16.09
N VAL A 103 5.14 -7.07 16.42
CA VAL A 103 4.84 -6.72 17.84
C VAL A 103 3.92 -7.76 18.47
N ALA A 104 2.87 -8.18 17.78
CA ALA A 104 1.96 -9.22 18.26
C ALA A 104 2.69 -10.55 18.50
N ALA A 105 3.54 -10.99 17.56
CA ALA A 105 4.33 -12.21 17.68
C ALA A 105 5.31 -12.15 18.87
N PHE A 106 5.94 -11.01 19.10
CA PHE A 106 6.81 -10.80 20.25
C PHE A 106 6.04 -10.87 21.58
N LEU A 107 4.87 -10.21 21.66
CA LEU A 107 4.01 -10.28 22.86
C LEU A 107 3.51 -11.70 23.11
N PHE A 108 3.08 -12.41 22.06
CA PHE A 108 2.67 -13.82 22.16
C PHE A 108 3.78 -14.67 22.76
N PHE A 109 4.99 -14.55 22.21
CA PHE A 109 6.18 -15.25 22.70
C PHE A 109 6.42 -14.97 24.19
N LEU A 110 6.37 -13.70 24.62
CA LEU A 110 6.58 -13.33 26.01
C LEU A 110 5.54 -13.97 26.95
N PHE A 111 4.26 -13.94 26.59
CA PHE A 111 3.21 -14.56 27.40
C PHE A 111 3.30 -16.09 27.42
N ASP A 112 3.62 -16.72 26.29
CA ASP A 112 3.79 -18.17 26.18
C ASP A 112 4.98 -18.65 27.03
N GLU A 113 6.11 -17.94 26.97
CA GLU A 113 7.27 -18.24 27.81
C GLU A 113 7.03 -17.93 29.29
N TRP A 114 6.32 -16.85 29.62
CA TRP A 114 5.96 -16.54 30.99
C TRP A 114 5.11 -17.64 31.63
N GLN A 115 4.14 -18.20 30.89
CA GLN A 115 3.33 -19.32 31.36
C GLN A 115 4.16 -20.57 31.61
N LYS A 116 5.06 -20.94 30.68
CA LYS A 116 5.95 -22.11 30.84
C LYS A 116 6.94 -21.93 31.98
N ARG A 117 7.35 -20.69 32.27
CA ARG A 117 8.31 -20.38 33.31
C ARG A 117 7.79 -20.66 34.72
N LYS A 118 6.48 -20.61 34.93
CA LYS A 118 5.87 -20.95 36.23
C LYS A 118 6.24 -22.38 36.69
N ASN A 119 6.68 -23.24 35.77
CA ASN A 119 7.12 -24.61 36.03
C ASN A 119 8.64 -24.85 35.96
N ASN A 120 9.49 -23.83 35.73
CA ASN A 120 10.94 -24.02 35.51
C ASN A 120 11.82 -23.09 36.38
N SER A 121 12.87 -23.64 37.00
CA SER A 121 13.78 -22.92 37.92
C SER A 121 14.91 -22.13 37.20
N ILE A 122 14.61 -21.48 36.07
CA ILE A 122 15.62 -20.69 35.35
C ILE A 122 15.85 -19.34 36.05
N SER A 123 17.12 -18.97 36.23
CA SER A 123 17.52 -17.74 36.93
C SER A 123 16.88 -16.49 36.32
N LYS A 124 16.42 -15.57 37.17
CA LYS A 124 15.79 -14.30 36.74
C LYS A 124 16.72 -13.42 35.90
N LYS A 125 18.00 -13.38 36.25
CA LYS A 125 19.02 -12.59 35.54
C LYS A 125 19.20 -13.05 34.09
N TRP A 126 19.27 -14.35 33.85
CA TRP A 126 19.43 -14.91 32.49
C TRP A 126 18.22 -14.63 31.60
N VAL A 127 17.00 -14.71 32.15
CA VAL A 127 15.79 -14.40 31.38
C VAL A 127 15.75 -12.92 31.01
N SER A 128 16.05 -12.01 31.94
CA SER A 128 16.05 -10.56 31.67
C SER A 128 17.04 -10.17 30.58
N ILE A 129 18.25 -10.76 30.58
CA ILE A 129 19.25 -10.52 29.53
C ILE A 129 18.72 -10.97 28.16
N ASN A 130 18.15 -12.17 28.06
CA ASN A 130 17.64 -12.68 26.79
C ASN A 130 16.42 -11.90 26.28
N VAL A 131 15.53 -11.44 27.17
CA VAL A 131 14.42 -10.55 26.79
C VAL A 131 14.96 -9.24 26.23
N PHE A 132 15.98 -8.65 26.87
CA PHE A 132 16.59 -7.42 26.38
C PHE A 132 17.24 -7.62 25.00
N ILE A 133 17.97 -8.71 24.79
CA ILE A 133 18.55 -9.05 23.48
C ILE A 133 17.46 -9.18 22.41
N LEU A 134 16.38 -9.92 22.70
CA LEU A 134 15.28 -10.11 21.75
C LEU A 134 14.52 -8.81 21.49
N LEU A 135 14.41 -7.91 22.46
CA LEU A 135 13.83 -6.58 22.27
C LEU A 135 14.69 -5.74 21.34
N CYS A 136 16.02 -5.72 21.53
CA CYS A 136 16.93 -5.03 20.61
C CYS A 136 16.85 -5.60 19.20
N LEU A 137 16.78 -6.94 19.07
CA LEU A 137 16.59 -7.60 17.78
C LEU A 137 15.25 -7.26 17.15
N SER A 138 14.14 -7.24 17.91
CA SER A 138 12.83 -6.89 17.38
C SER A 138 12.80 -5.45 16.88
N VAL A 139 13.43 -4.51 17.61
CA VAL A 139 13.54 -3.11 17.16
C VAL A 139 14.39 -3.01 15.89
N GLY A 140 15.54 -3.69 15.84
CA GLY A 140 16.41 -3.71 14.66
C GLY A 140 15.73 -4.31 13.43
N MET A 141 15.02 -5.43 13.59
CA MET A 141 14.22 -6.05 12.53
C MET A 141 13.05 -5.14 12.11
N GLY A 142 12.39 -4.50 13.06
CA GLY A 142 11.32 -3.54 12.79
C GLY A 142 11.78 -2.34 11.95
N ALA A 143 12.97 -1.83 12.22
CA ALA A 143 13.57 -0.75 11.43
C ALA A 143 13.89 -1.15 9.98
N LEU A 144 14.03 -2.45 9.70
CA LEU A 144 14.25 -2.97 8.34
C LEU A 144 12.94 -3.20 7.57
N ILE A 145 11.78 -3.26 8.24
CA ILE A 145 10.49 -3.52 7.57
C ILE A 145 10.19 -2.48 6.49
N PRO A 146 10.33 -1.14 6.71
CA PRO A 146 10.08 -0.16 5.66
C PRO A 146 10.93 -0.37 4.40
N LEU A 147 12.20 -0.76 4.57
CA LEU A 147 13.10 -1.05 3.45
C LEU A 147 12.63 -2.28 2.66
N ILE A 148 12.18 -3.33 3.36
CA ILE A 148 11.64 -4.53 2.71
C ILE A 148 10.34 -4.19 1.98
N VAL A 149 9.41 -3.48 2.64
CA VAL A 149 8.13 -3.07 2.05
C VAL A 149 8.36 -2.26 0.78
N SER A 150 9.20 -1.21 0.83
CA SER A 150 9.51 -0.38 -0.33
C SER A 150 10.13 -1.16 -1.49
N SER A 151 10.85 -2.25 -1.22
CA SER A 151 11.42 -3.12 -2.26
C SER A 151 10.40 -4.09 -2.89
N THR A 152 9.29 -4.34 -2.20
CA THR A 152 8.22 -5.25 -2.63
C THR A 152 6.97 -4.53 -3.14
N GLU A 153 6.88 -3.22 -2.95
CA GLU A 153 5.77 -2.41 -3.44
C GLU A 153 5.74 -2.41 -4.97
N GLU A 154 4.61 -2.83 -5.54
CA GLU A 154 4.32 -2.62 -6.94
C GLU A 154 4.23 -1.12 -7.24
N LYS A 155 4.62 -0.73 -8.45
CA LYS A 155 4.74 0.66 -8.88
C LYS A 155 4.04 0.84 -10.22
N THR A 156 3.43 2.01 -10.42
CA THR A 156 2.71 2.34 -11.65
C THR A 156 3.65 2.41 -12.85
N ASN A 157 4.86 2.97 -12.69
CA ASN A 157 5.89 3.08 -13.70
C ASN A 157 5.36 3.57 -15.07
N ASN A 158 4.63 4.68 -15.12
CA ASN A 158 4.22 5.27 -16.41
C ASN A 158 5.13 6.43 -16.82
N ILE A 159 5.30 6.62 -18.13
CA ILE A 159 5.90 7.80 -18.74
C ILE A 159 4.83 8.46 -19.60
N TYR A 160 4.32 9.62 -19.19
CA TYR A 160 3.40 10.42 -19.97
C TYR A 160 4.17 11.34 -20.91
N LEU A 161 3.88 11.22 -22.21
CA LEU A 161 4.43 12.06 -23.26
C LEU A 161 3.35 13.04 -23.71
N ILE A 162 3.41 14.26 -23.18
CA ILE A 162 2.41 15.30 -23.33
C ILE A 162 2.86 16.28 -24.42
N PRO A 163 2.00 16.69 -25.37
CA PRO A 163 2.39 17.68 -26.38
C PRO A 163 2.88 18.98 -25.75
N GLU A 164 3.98 19.53 -26.24
CA GLU A 164 4.56 20.77 -25.71
C GLU A 164 3.54 21.93 -25.72
N GLY A 165 3.40 22.60 -24.57
CA GLY A 165 2.49 23.73 -24.38
C GLY A 165 1.04 23.34 -24.09
N TYR A 166 0.70 22.05 -24.03
CA TYR A 166 -0.62 21.60 -23.63
C TYR A 166 -0.87 21.81 -22.12
N GLU A 167 -1.99 22.43 -21.76
CA GLU A 167 -2.53 22.49 -20.40
C GLU A 167 -3.97 22.02 -20.39
N GLY A 168 -4.36 21.24 -19.36
CA GLY A 168 -5.72 20.75 -19.20
C GLY A 168 -5.79 19.30 -18.76
N THR A 169 -6.93 18.66 -19.06
CA THR A 169 -7.21 17.27 -18.69
C THR A 169 -6.60 16.30 -19.69
N ILE A 170 -5.93 15.28 -19.18
CA ILE A 170 -5.48 14.11 -19.93
C ILE A 170 -6.32 12.91 -19.52
N ILE A 171 -6.86 12.18 -20.51
CA ILE A 171 -7.60 10.94 -20.30
C ILE A 171 -6.89 9.80 -21.04
N THR A 172 -6.56 8.74 -20.32
CA THR A 172 -6.05 7.49 -20.90
C THR A 172 -7.14 6.45 -20.90
N LEU A 173 -7.50 5.91 -22.06
CA LEU A 173 -8.48 4.82 -22.22
C LEU A 173 -7.76 3.49 -22.45
N TYR A 174 -8.16 2.48 -21.69
CA TYR A 174 -7.66 1.12 -21.72
C TYR A 174 -8.70 0.15 -22.29
N ASN A 175 -8.26 -1.03 -22.73
CA ASN A 175 -9.10 -2.09 -23.29
C ASN A 175 -9.91 -1.67 -24.54
N VAL A 176 -9.42 -0.70 -25.33
CA VAL A 176 -10.07 -0.29 -26.58
C VAL A 176 -9.52 -1.12 -27.74
N ALA A 177 -10.41 -1.80 -28.47
CA ALA A 177 -10.04 -2.65 -29.60
C ALA A 177 -9.37 -1.84 -30.72
N ASN A 178 -8.61 -2.51 -31.60
CA ASN A 178 -7.96 -1.91 -32.78
C ASN A 178 -6.95 -0.77 -32.52
N HIS A 179 -6.69 -0.39 -31.27
CA HIS A 179 -5.63 0.53 -30.90
C HIS A 179 -4.30 -0.18 -30.59
N PRO A 180 -3.14 0.50 -30.74
CA PRO A 180 -1.85 -0.08 -30.37
C PRO A 180 -1.76 -0.40 -28.87
N GLN A 181 -1.05 -1.48 -28.53
CA GLN A 181 -0.63 -1.71 -27.14
C GLN A 181 0.45 -0.70 -26.75
N LEU A 182 0.43 -0.30 -25.48
CA LEU A 182 1.45 0.59 -24.93
C LEU A 182 2.83 -0.06 -24.97
N LYS A 183 3.83 0.73 -25.38
CA LYS A 183 5.23 0.29 -25.45
C LYS A 183 5.89 0.46 -24.08
N LYS A 184 6.94 -0.30 -23.83
CA LYS A 184 7.79 -0.15 -22.64
C LYS A 184 9.16 0.43 -22.95
N GLU A 185 9.67 1.24 -22.03
CA GLU A 185 11.05 1.75 -21.99
C GLU A 185 11.65 1.36 -20.63
N GLY A 186 12.41 0.25 -20.62
CA GLY A 186 12.79 -0.40 -19.36
C GLY A 186 11.58 -0.95 -18.61
N GLU A 187 11.44 -0.58 -17.34
CA GLU A 187 10.29 -0.94 -16.49
C GLU A 187 9.07 -0.04 -16.73
N TYR A 188 9.22 1.05 -17.48
CA TYR A 188 8.18 2.05 -17.66
C TYR A 188 7.28 1.80 -18.87
N THR A 189 5.97 1.98 -18.70
CA THR A 189 4.98 1.98 -19.78
C THR A 189 4.83 3.39 -20.34
N ILE A 190 4.97 3.57 -21.66
CA ILE A 190 4.84 4.87 -22.31
C ILE A 190 3.37 5.14 -22.63
N ILE A 191 2.84 6.27 -22.15
CA ILE A 191 1.51 6.81 -22.46
C ILE A 191 1.67 7.98 -23.46
N PRO A 192 1.44 7.75 -24.77
CA PRO A 192 1.52 8.80 -25.77
C PRO A 192 0.23 9.64 -25.75
N VAL A 193 0.31 10.87 -25.26
CA VAL A 193 -0.84 11.77 -25.18
C VAL A 193 -0.92 12.58 -26.48
N GLU A 194 -2.12 12.63 -27.05
CA GLU A 194 -2.46 13.46 -28.19
C GLU A 194 -3.41 14.57 -27.74
N ALA A 195 -3.17 15.81 -28.17
CA ALA A 195 -4.10 16.91 -27.94
C ALA A 195 -5.17 16.90 -29.03
N THR A 196 -6.44 16.85 -28.62
CA THR A 196 -7.59 16.85 -29.53
C THR A 196 -8.65 17.84 -29.05
N ASN A 197 -9.63 18.11 -29.91
CA ASN A 197 -10.63 19.13 -29.68
C ASN A 197 -11.99 18.51 -29.37
N LEU A 198 -12.73 19.09 -28.43
CA LEU A 198 -14.13 18.75 -28.19
C LEU A 198 -15.04 19.86 -28.72
N GLU A 199 -15.75 19.60 -29.82
CA GLU A 199 -16.61 20.60 -30.47
C GLU A 199 -17.72 21.15 -29.55
N ALA A 200 -18.18 20.36 -28.56
CA ALA A 200 -19.14 20.83 -27.57
C ALA A 200 -18.59 21.96 -26.65
N LEU A 201 -17.26 22.06 -26.54
CA LEU A 201 -16.53 23.06 -25.77
C LEU A 201 -15.91 24.15 -26.64
N LYS A 202 -16.37 24.27 -27.90
CA LYS A 202 -15.94 25.33 -28.80
C LYS A 202 -16.18 26.70 -28.16
N ASP A 203 -15.24 27.62 -28.39
CA ASP A 203 -15.23 28.98 -27.83
C ASP A 203 -15.00 29.07 -26.30
N THR A 204 -14.55 27.97 -25.67
CA THR A 204 -14.10 27.95 -24.27
C THR A 204 -12.57 27.75 -24.17
N GLU A 205 -11.99 28.13 -23.03
CA GLU A 205 -10.56 27.90 -22.74
C GLU A 205 -10.21 26.42 -22.55
N ILE A 206 -11.22 25.55 -22.46
CA ILE A 206 -11.09 24.09 -22.29
C ILE A 206 -11.50 23.32 -23.56
N TYR A 207 -11.42 23.96 -24.73
CA TYR A 207 -11.72 23.33 -26.01
C TYR A 207 -10.83 22.12 -26.33
N GLN A 208 -9.56 22.15 -25.90
CA GLN A 208 -8.58 21.10 -26.18
C GLN A 208 -8.33 20.20 -24.98
N TYR A 209 -8.44 18.89 -25.16
CA TYR A 209 -8.13 17.89 -24.15
C TYR A 209 -7.03 16.93 -24.61
N GLY A 210 -6.27 16.37 -23.67
CA GLY A 210 -5.29 15.33 -23.93
C GLY A 210 -5.94 13.96 -23.89
N ILE A 211 -5.61 13.08 -24.83
CA ILE A 211 -6.10 11.71 -24.86
C ILE A 211 -5.01 10.71 -25.24
N ALA A 212 -5.04 9.54 -24.62
CA ALA A 212 -4.29 8.37 -25.05
C ALA A 212 -5.24 7.18 -25.12
N ILE A 213 -5.26 6.44 -26.23
CA ILE A 213 -6.16 5.28 -26.41
C ILE A 213 -5.33 4.05 -26.71
N THR A 214 -5.58 2.95 -25.97
CA THR A 214 -4.81 1.72 -26.11
C THR A 214 -5.66 0.46 -25.98
N SER A 215 -5.17 -0.62 -26.61
CA SER A 215 -5.66 -1.99 -26.40
C SER A 215 -4.98 -2.71 -25.22
N THR A 216 -4.07 -2.06 -24.50
CA THR A 216 -3.57 -2.58 -23.22
C THR A 216 -4.77 -2.80 -22.29
N PRO A 217 -4.94 -3.99 -21.68
CA PRO A 217 -6.16 -4.33 -20.96
C PRO A 217 -6.45 -3.39 -19.78
N GLU A 218 -5.44 -3.12 -18.96
CA GLU A 218 -5.56 -2.37 -17.72
C GLU A 218 -4.31 -1.52 -17.49
N GLN A 219 -4.46 -0.50 -16.66
CA GLN A 219 -3.35 0.31 -16.16
C GLN A 219 -2.48 -0.49 -15.18
N ASN A 220 -1.25 -0.04 -14.98
CA ASN A 220 -0.42 -0.57 -13.90
C ASN A 220 -0.91 -0.02 -12.55
N ASP A 221 -1.15 -0.90 -11.59
CA ASP A 221 -1.48 -0.52 -10.21
C ASP A 221 -0.22 -0.49 -9.33
N GLY A 222 -0.26 0.30 -8.26
CA GLY A 222 0.81 0.36 -7.27
C GLY A 222 1.07 1.76 -6.72
N VAL A 223 2.23 1.93 -6.11
CA VAL A 223 2.73 3.23 -5.65
C VAL A 223 3.05 4.09 -6.86
N ILE A 224 2.48 5.29 -6.89
CA ILE A 224 2.63 6.23 -8.01
C ILE A 224 4.07 6.73 -8.07
N ASN A 225 4.74 6.48 -9.19
CA ASN A 225 6.10 6.95 -9.49
C ASN A 225 6.24 7.35 -10.97
N ASP A 226 5.13 7.85 -11.52
CA ASP A 226 5.00 8.21 -12.92
C ASP A 226 5.90 9.41 -13.26
N GLN A 227 6.36 9.46 -14.51
CA GLN A 227 7.18 10.54 -15.05
C GLN A 227 6.40 11.26 -16.14
N TYR A 228 6.54 12.58 -16.17
CA TYR A 228 5.79 13.45 -17.07
C TYR A 228 6.76 14.27 -17.91
N TYR A 229 6.53 14.30 -19.21
CA TYR A 229 7.36 15.06 -20.15
C TYR A 229 6.51 15.81 -21.15
N TYR A 230 6.86 17.06 -21.40
CA TYR A 230 6.47 17.72 -22.64
C TYR A 230 7.31 17.17 -23.80
N VAL A 231 6.70 16.99 -24.96
CA VAL A 231 7.35 16.49 -26.17
C VAL A 231 7.12 17.49 -27.30
N ASP A 232 8.22 17.98 -27.86
CA ASP A 232 8.19 18.87 -29.02
C ASP A 232 7.92 18.13 -30.33
N SER A 233 7.76 18.87 -31.43
CA SER A 233 7.52 18.29 -32.77
C SER A 233 8.68 17.42 -33.29
N GLU A 234 9.88 17.54 -32.71
CA GLU A 234 11.06 16.74 -33.06
C GLU A 234 11.19 15.48 -32.18
N GLY A 235 10.29 15.31 -31.19
CA GLY A 235 10.27 14.19 -30.26
C GLY A 235 11.18 14.38 -29.04
N LYS A 236 11.72 15.58 -28.81
CA LYS A 236 12.56 15.88 -27.65
C LYS A 236 11.68 16.02 -26.40
N ARG A 237 12.11 15.36 -25.32
CA ARG A 237 11.41 15.35 -24.04
C ARG A 237 11.94 16.44 -23.10
N THR A 238 11.05 17.21 -22.50
CA THR A 238 11.32 18.18 -21.43
C THR A 238 10.57 17.75 -20.16
N PRO A 239 11.25 17.48 -19.04
CA PRO A 239 10.58 16.99 -17.83
C PRO A 239 9.59 18.02 -17.27
N ILE A 240 8.48 17.51 -16.72
CA ILE A 240 7.46 18.27 -16.02
C ILE A 240 7.58 17.94 -14.53
N GLU A 241 7.58 18.95 -13.67
CA GLU A 241 7.63 18.76 -12.23
C GLU A 241 6.32 18.16 -11.71
N GLU A 242 6.38 17.33 -10.66
CA GLU A 242 5.20 16.68 -10.08
C GLU A 242 4.16 17.69 -9.57
N THR A 243 4.61 18.87 -9.12
CA THR A 243 3.75 19.98 -8.68
C THR A 243 2.91 20.60 -9.80
N CYS A 244 3.22 20.27 -11.06
CA CYS A 244 2.46 20.68 -12.24
C CYS A 244 1.44 19.63 -12.69
N ILE A 245 1.30 18.53 -11.94
CA ILE A 245 0.41 17.41 -12.26
C ILE A 245 -0.57 17.19 -11.11
N SER A 246 -1.85 17.14 -11.43
CA SER A 246 -2.91 16.75 -10.50
C SER A 246 -3.44 15.38 -10.90
N ILE A 247 -3.34 14.40 -10.01
CA ILE A 247 -3.80 13.05 -10.29
C ILE A 247 -5.31 13.00 -10.14
N GLY A 248 -6.01 12.62 -11.21
CA GLY A 248 -7.45 12.57 -11.26
C GLY A 248 -8.02 11.20 -10.85
N SER A 249 -9.27 10.98 -11.25
CA SER A 249 -9.99 9.74 -11.00
C SER A 249 -9.61 8.64 -11.98
N TYR A 250 -9.65 7.39 -11.51
CA TYR A 250 -9.75 6.19 -12.33
C TYR A 250 -11.19 5.67 -12.33
N GLY A 251 -11.59 4.97 -13.37
CA GLY A 251 -12.91 4.35 -13.45
C GLY A 251 -13.06 3.51 -14.71
N ALA A 252 -14.29 3.10 -14.98
CA ALA A 252 -14.63 2.41 -16.21
C ALA A 252 -16.05 2.76 -16.64
N PHE A 253 -16.32 2.60 -17.95
CA PHE A 253 -17.66 2.69 -18.51
C PHE A 253 -17.86 1.58 -19.54
N THR A 254 -19.12 1.21 -19.77
CA THR A 254 -19.46 0.25 -20.83
C THR A 254 -19.64 1.01 -22.14
N GLY A 255 -18.80 0.72 -23.12
CA GLY A 255 -18.96 1.28 -24.47
C GLY A 255 -20.08 0.59 -25.27
N GLU A 256 -20.34 1.07 -26.49
CA GLU A 256 -21.36 0.49 -27.38
C GLU A 256 -21.12 -0.99 -27.71
N SER A 257 -19.86 -1.46 -27.63
CA SER A 257 -19.47 -2.85 -27.87
C SER A 257 -19.77 -3.80 -26.70
N GLU A 258 -20.48 -3.33 -25.67
CA GLU A 258 -20.74 -4.01 -24.38
C GLU A 258 -19.48 -4.41 -23.60
N LYS A 259 -18.30 -3.96 -24.04
CA LYS A 259 -17.03 -4.13 -23.32
C LYS A 259 -16.79 -2.96 -22.37
N GLU A 260 -16.23 -3.31 -21.22
CA GLU A 260 -15.80 -2.35 -20.22
C GLU A 260 -14.50 -1.67 -20.69
N VAL A 261 -14.54 -0.35 -20.79
CA VAL A 261 -13.41 0.53 -21.13
C VAL A 261 -12.97 1.20 -19.84
N GLY A 262 -11.77 0.86 -19.39
CA GLY A 262 -11.14 1.51 -18.24
C GLY A 262 -10.61 2.88 -18.63
N TYR A 263 -10.65 3.86 -17.72
CA TYR A 263 -10.03 5.15 -17.92
C TYR A 263 -9.25 5.62 -16.69
N GLN A 264 -8.19 6.37 -16.96
CA GLN A 264 -7.45 7.15 -15.97
C GLN A 264 -7.44 8.61 -16.40
N SER A 265 -7.65 9.52 -15.46
CA SER A 265 -7.59 10.96 -15.72
C SER A 265 -6.52 11.62 -14.87
N LEU A 266 -5.90 12.66 -15.41
CA LEU A 266 -5.02 13.58 -14.69
C LEU A 266 -5.12 14.97 -15.31
N GLN A 267 -4.60 15.98 -14.62
CA GLN A 267 -4.52 17.34 -15.13
C GLN A 267 -3.06 17.77 -15.18
N VAL A 268 -2.72 18.57 -16.20
CA VAL A 268 -1.41 19.17 -16.35
C VAL A 268 -1.54 20.69 -16.50
N THR A 269 -0.65 21.42 -15.87
CA THR A 269 -0.53 22.88 -16.04
C THR A 269 0.94 23.26 -16.21
N ASN A 270 1.19 24.42 -16.82
CA ASN A 270 2.49 25.08 -16.84
C ASN A 270 2.40 26.46 -16.17
N SER A 271 1.18 27.01 -16.09
CA SER A 271 0.90 28.34 -15.53
C SER A 271 0.76 28.37 -14.01
N GLU A 272 0.29 27.28 -13.38
CA GLU A 272 -0.10 27.26 -11.96
C GLU A 272 0.46 26.06 -11.20
N CYS A 273 1.72 25.70 -11.46
CA CYS A 273 2.38 24.63 -10.70
C CYS A 273 2.50 24.98 -9.21
N GLY A 274 2.17 24.04 -8.34
CA GLY A 274 2.22 24.21 -6.89
C GLY A 274 1.52 23.08 -6.16
N GLU A 275 1.69 23.03 -4.84
CA GLU A 275 1.05 22.02 -3.99
C GLU A 275 -0.48 22.07 -4.10
N ASP A 276 -1.06 23.28 -4.18
CA ASP A 276 -2.51 23.46 -4.33
C ASP A 276 -3.03 22.82 -5.63
N PHE A 277 -2.35 23.04 -6.77
CA PHE A 277 -2.72 22.40 -8.03
C PHE A 277 -2.51 20.88 -7.96
N MET A 278 -1.40 20.42 -7.41
CA MET A 278 -1.11 18.99 -7.28
C MET A 278 -2.19 18.24 -6.49
N LEU A 279 -2.71 18.86 -5.42
CA LEU A 279 -3.72 18.27 -4.54
C LEU A 279 -5.15 18.39 -5.09
N ASP A 280 -5.52 19.57 -5.59
CA ASP A 280 -6.92 19.90 -5.91
C ASP A 280 -7.21 20.02 -7.42
N GLY A 281 -6.16 20.23 -8.23
CA GLY A 281 -6.30 20.54 -9.65
C GLY A 281 -7.00 21.88 -9.89
N LYS A 282 -7.48 22.10 -11.12
CA LYS A 282 -8.38 23.22 -11.45
C LYS A 282 -9.79 22.71 -11.69
N GLU A 283 -10.76 23.42 -11.12
CA GLU A 283 -12.19 23.11 -11.30
C GLU A 283 -12.59 23.12 -12.79
N ILE A 284 -12.05 24.04 -13.58
CA ILE A 284 -12.34 24.12 -15.01
C ILE A 284 -11.87 22.87 -15.79
N TYR A 285 -10.76 22.26 -15.38
CA TYR A 285 -10.27 21.01 -15.96
C TYR A 285 -11.11 19.82 -15.47
N SER A 286 -11.60 19.85 -14.22
CA SER A 286 -12.59 18.85 -13.77
C SER A 286 -13.88 18.88 -14.59
N ILE A 287 -14.38 20.07 -14.94
CA ILE A 287 -15.53 20.23 -15.85
C ILE A 287 -15.20 19.69 -17.25
N GLN A 288 -14.02 20.01 -17.77
CA GLN A 288 -13.56 19.49 -19.06
C GLN A 288 -13.55 17.95 -19.08
N LYS A 289 -12.98 17.33 -18.04
CA LYS A 289 -12.94 15.87 -17.88
C LYS A 289 -14.34 15.26 -17.97
N ASP A 290 -15.31 15.82 -17.26
CA ASP A 290 -16.67 15.26 -17.20
C ASP A 290 -17.37 15.34 -18.56
N GLU A 291 -17.23 16.45 -19.29
CA GLU A 291 -17.80 16.58 -20.65
C GLU A 291 -17.09 15.68 -21.67
N VAL A 292 -15.76 15.51 -21.55
CA VAL A 292 -15.01 14.59 -22.42
C VAL A 292 -15.40 13.14 -22.15
N LEU A 293 -15.46 12.71 -20.89
CA LEU A 293 -15.88 11.33 -20.55
C LEU A 293 -17.31 11.05 -21.01
N LYS A 294 -18.22 12.02 -20.85
CA LYS A 294 -19.58 11.93 -21.36
C LYS A 294 -19.58 11.76 -22.89
N TYR A 295 -18.81 12.56 -23.62
CA TYR A 295 -18.65 12.42 -25.06
C TYR A 295 -18.11 11.02 -25.43
N LEU A 296 -16.99 10.61 -24.84
CA LEU A 296 -16.31 9.33 -25.14
C LEU A 296 -17.17 8.11 -24.81
N SER A 297 -17.99 8.16 -23.76
CA SER A 297 -18.90 7.06 -23.42
C SER A 297 -20.04 6.86 -24.43
N THR A 298 -20.33 7.88 -25.23
CA THR A 298 -21.36 7.84 -26.28
C THR A 298 -20.77 7.75 -27.69
N ALA A 299 -19.45 7.93 -27.82
CA ALA A 299 -18.75 7.81 -29.09
C ALA A 299 -18.48 6.34 -29.39
N SER A 300 -18.63 5.95 -30.65
CA SER A 300 -18.23 4.60 -31.09
C SER A 300 -16.70 4.54 -31.13
N LEU A 301 -16.12 4.02 -30.05
CA LEU A 301 -14.69 3.73 -29.94
C LEU A 301 -14.43 2.38 -30.64
N GLU A 302 -14.42 2.39 -31.98
CA GLU A 302 -14.16 1.22 -32.84
C GLU A 302 -12.68 1.03 -33.21
#